data_AF-A0A9W9QKN2-F1
#
_entry.id   AF-A0A9W9QKN2-F1
#
_cell.length_a   1.000
_cell.length_b   1.000
_cell.length_c   1.000
_cell.angle_alpha   90.00
_cell.angle_beta   90.00
_cell.angle_gamma   90.00
#
_symmetry.space_group_name_H-M   'P 1'
#
loop_
_entity.id
_entity.type
_entity.pdbx_description
1 polymer ?
#
loop_
_entity_poly.entity_id
_entity_poly.type
_entity_poly.pdbx_seq_one_letter_code
_entity_poly.pdbx_strand_id
1 'polypeptide(L)'
;MLFHVLRSLAFEDNASLARRKWEFRDEVPLVGSDRSLFIAMGVIALLSLVSSLFLLSFLTYRFVYWQRYYKNPLAKNQYVVLIYNLLLVDLQQAIAFLICLYWVSRGSVHYGEAACYLQGWWIMTADPGSGLFVLAIALHTGAIVMRGRQLSFRTFAWCVVGLWAFILILGFIPVGLYGKKVFVVSEANWCWLSPQYENERLWGHYIWIFISEFGTVALYAVMFFYLRRRMNQAKILRRGQQESLQRLNRVVIYMVVYPLLYLILSLPLAAGRMATARGDAPSKTYFGVAGSLMALSGFFDVMVYTLTRRHLLLDTEHSTTDHNYDNNTDSQWQTNITTQGGSKPRKSRNKGSRLGSRFQKSGNHVDVKAASPFDDSTDDIVNKNDMEMSNFGGVYQETTIEISHEPVSAYESDEHTERQHEHEHEQARRPS
;
A
#
# COMPACT_ATOMS: atom_id res chain seq x y z
N MET A 1 -59.85 13.85 -15.40
CA MET A 1 -59.80 12.45 -15.90
C MET A 1 -58.38 11.89 -15.97
N LEU A 2 -57.38 12.61 -16.52
CA LEU A 2 -55.98 12.15 -16.56
C LEU A 2 -55.38 11.80 -15.18
N PHE A 3 -55.73 12.58 -14.15
CA PHE A 3 -55.26 12.35 -12.77
C PHE A 3 -55.88 11.11 -12.10
N HIS A 4 -57.10 10.72 -12.49
CA HIS A 4 -57.73 9.50 -12.00
C HIS A 4 -57.20 8.25 -12.71
N VAL A 5 -56.84 8.37 -14.00
CA VAL A 5 -56.17 7.31 -14.76
C VAL A 5 -54.73 7.10 -14.28
N LEU A 6 -53.98 8.18 -13.98
CA LEU A 6 -52.65 8.08 -13.38
C LEU A 6 -52.69 7.49 -11.96
N ARG A 7 -53.75 7.78 -11.19
CA ARG A 7 -53.93 7.21 -9.85
C ARG A 7 -54.43 5.77 -9.88
N SER A 8 -55.24 5.36 -10.86
CA SER A 8 -55.63 3.94 -11.02
C SER A 8 -54.45 3.11 -11.53
N LEU A 9 -53.65 3.63 -12.47
CA LEU A 9 -52.39 3.00 -12.88
C LEU A 9 -51.40 2.93 -11.72
N ALA A 10 -51.24 3.98 -10.91
CA ALA A 10 -50.37 3.92 -9.73
C ALA A 10 -50.89 3.02 -8.59
N PHE A 11 -52.19 2.70 -8.54
CA PHE A 11 -52.77 1.82 -7.52
C PHE A 11 -52.77 0.35 -7.94
N GLU A 12 -52.98 0.04 -9.23
CA GLU A 12 -52.74 -1.30 -9.79
C GLU A 12 -51.26 -1.64 -9.85
N ASP A 13 -50.40 -0.66 -10.18
CA ASP A 13 -48.94 -0.86 -10.17
C ASP A 13 -48.42 -0.97 -8.73
N ASN A 14 -49.01 -0.30 -7.74
CA ASN A 14 -48.66 -0.53 -6.32
C ASN A 14 -49.11 -1.89 -5.80
N ALA A 15 -50.15 -2.51 -6.35
CA ALA A 15 -50.57 -3.87 -5.98
C ALA A 15 -49.69 -4.96 -6.62
N SER A 16 -49.08 -4.67 -7.78
CA SER A 16 -48.12 -5.56 -8.46
C SER A 16 -46.64 -5.29 -8.08
N LEU A 17 -46.30 -4.07 -7.62
CA LEU A 17 -45.03 -3.69 -6.98
C LEU A 17 -44.97 -4.09 -5.50
N ALA A 18 -46.11 -4.37 -4.86
CA ALA A 18 -46.16 -4.94 -3.54
C ALA A 18 -45.63 -6.39 -3.55
N ARG A 19 -44.32 -6.53 -3.28
CA ARG A 19 -43.53 -7.76 -3.09
C ARG A 19 -43.00 -8.42 -4.36
N ARG A 20 -41.96 -7.82 -4.95
CA ARG A 20 -40.85 -8.62 -5.52
C ARG A 20 -40.03 -9.27 -4.39
N LYS A 21 -40.70 -10.07 -3.55
CA LYS A 21 -40.03 -10.91 -2.57
C LYS A 21 -39.35 -12.03 -3.35
N TRP A 22 -38.06 -12.25 -3.11
CA TRP A 22 -37.38 -13.40 -3.68
C TRP A 22 -38.16 -14.68 -3.34
N GLU A 23 -38.35 -15.52 -4.34
CA GLU A 23 -38.98 -16.83 -4.20
C GLU A 23 -37.94 -17.89 -4.54
N PHE A 24 -37.88 -18.92 -3.69
CA PHE A 24 -36.99 -20.03 -3.91
C PHE A 24 -37.38 -20.77 -5.19
N ARG A 25 -36.37 -21.02 -6.05
CA ARG A 25 -36.52 -21.78 -7.28
C ARG A 25 -35.41 -22.82 -7.38
N ASP A 26 -35.80 -24.06 -7.63
CA ASP A 26 -34.87 -25.16 -7.84
C ASP A 26 -34.10 -25.04 -9.16
N GLU A 27 -34.75 -24.44 -10.16
CA GLU A 27 -34.18 -24.22 -11.49
C GLU A 27 -34.59 -22.84 -12.02
N VAL A 28 -33.63 -22.14 -12.62
CA VAL A 28 -33.91 -20.89 -13.35
C VAL A 28 -33.38 -21.02 -14.78
N PRO A 29 -34.26 -21.05 -15.80
CA PRO A 29 -33.84 -21.15 -17.19
C PRO A 29 -33.15 -19.86 -17.66
N LEU A 30 -32.06 -20.00 -18.42
CA LEU A 30 -31.29 -18.88 -18.98
C LEU A 30 -31.79 -18.58 -20.40
N VAL A 31 -32.79 -17.69 -20.50
CA VAL A 31 -33.41 -17.31 -21.78
C VAL A 31 -33.18 -15.83 -22.08
N GLY A 32 -33.05 -15.50 -23.37
CA GLY A 32 -32.96 -14.11 -23.85
C GLY A 32 -31.81 -13.33 -23.23
N SER A 33 -32.12 -12.18 -22.61
CA SER A 33 -31.13 -11.28 -22.02
C SER A 33 -30.32 -11.91 -20.89
N ASP A 34 -30.90 -12.81 -20.09
CA ASP A 34 -30.21 -13.44 -18.96
C ASP A 34 -29.04 -14.31 -19.45
N ARG A 35 -29.23 -15.02 -20.57
CA ARG A 35 -28.17 -15.81 -21.21
C ARG A 35 -27.02 -14.93 -21.70
N SER A 36 -27.32 -13.81 -22.36
CA SER A 36 -26.30 -12.87 -22.86
C SER A 36 -25.47 -12.28 -21.72
N LEU A 37 -26.10 -11.95 -20.58
CA LEU A 37 -25.41 -11.43 -19.39
C LEU A 37 -24.49 -12.48 -18.78
N PHE A 38 -24.93 -13.74 -18.68
CA PHE A 38 -24.09 -14.83 -18.17
C PHE A 38 -22.90 -15.12 -19.09
N ILE A 39 -23.08 -15.04 -20.41
CA ILE A 39 -21.99 -15.11 -21.37
C ILE A 39 -21.00 -13.96 -21.14
N ALA A 40 -21.49 -12.73 -21.03
CA ALA A 40 -20.65 -11.56 -20.79
C ALA A 40 -19.84 -11.69 -19.50
N MET A 41 -20.50 -11.97 -18.37
CA MET A 41 -19.83 -12.20 -17.08
C MET A 41 -18.78 -13.31 -17.16
N GLY A 42 -19.13 -14.43 -17.80
CA GLY A 42 -18.24 -15.58 -17.92
C GLY A 42 -17.01 -15.34 -18.82
N VAL A 43 -17.18 -14.66 -19.96
CA VAL A 43 -16.06 -14.31 -20.87
C VAL A 43 -15.13 -13.29 -20.21
N ILE A 44 -15.70 -12.30 -19.53
CA ILE A 44 -14.95 -11.32 -18.75
C ILE A 44 -14.19 -12.00 -17.60
N ALA A 45 -14.84 -12.90 -16.87
CA ALA A 45 -14.21 -13.67 -15.81
C ALA A 45 -13.06 -14.53 -16.36
N LEU A 46 -13.21 -15.11 -17.56
CA LEU A 46 -12.14 -15.85 -18.23
C LEU A 46 -10.94 -14.95 -18.55
N LEU A 47 -11.17 -13.73 -19.06
CA LEU A 47 -10.10 -12.76 -19.29
C LEU A 47 -9.35 -12.43 -17.99
N SER A 48 -10.11 -12.13 -16.94
CA SER A 48 -9.59 -11.82 -15.60
C SER A 48 -8.81 -12.99 -14.99
N LEU A 49 -9.31 -14.22 -15.16
CA LEU A 49 -8.67 -15.44 -14.70
C LEU A 49 -7.33 -15.67 -15.42
N VAL A 50 -7.31 -15.56 -16.76
CA VAL A 50 -6.09 -15.75 -17.55
C VAL A 50 -5.04 -14.68 -17.22
N SER A 51 -5.44 -13.41 -17.13
CA SER A 51 -4.52 -12.32 -16.79
C SER A 51 -3.94 -12.49 -15.37
N SER A 52 -4.79 -12.83 -14.40
CA SER A 52 -4.38 -13.01 -13.01
C SER A 52 -3.48 -14.24 -12.85
N LEU A 53 -3.80 -15.36 -13.49
CA LEU A 53 -2.95 -16.56 -13.50
C LEU A 53 -1.59 -16.29 -14.14
N PHE A 54 -1.56 -15.57 -15.26
CA PHE A 54 -0.31 -15.21 -15.91
C PHE A 54 0.58 -14.38 -14.98
N LEU A 55 0.02 -13.33 -14.36
CA LEU A 55 0.79 -12.49 -13.46
C LEU A 55 1.21 -13.24 -12.18
N LEU A 56 0.33 -14.03 -11.58
CA LEU A 56 0.65 -14.86 -10.42
C LEU A 56 1.78 -15.85 -10.73
N SER A 57 1.74 -16.49 -11.91
CA SER A 57 2.79 -17.40 -12.36
C SER A 57 4.11 -16.66 -12.55
N PHE A 58 4.08 -15.47 -13.16
CA PHE A 58 5.25 -14.61 -13.33
C PHE A 58 5.86 -14.18 -11.99
N LEU A 59 5.04 -13.74 -11.03
CA LEU A 59 5.49 -13.33 -9.71
C LEU A 59 6.03 -14.50 -8.91
N THR A 60 5.37 -15.65 -8.95
CA THR A 60 5.81 -16.89 -8.28
C THR A 60 7.17 -17.34 -8.83
N TYR A 61 7.32 -17.34 -10.16
CA TYR A 61 8.61 -17.63 -10.80
C TYR A 61 9.71 -16.67 -10.31
N ARG A 62 9.41 -15.37 -10.23
CA ARG A 62 10.35 -14.35 -9.73
C ARG A 62 10.65 -14.48 -8.23
N PHE A 63 9.71 -14.96 -7.42
CA PHE A 63 9.94 -15.25 -6.00
C PHE A 63 10.88 -16.44 -5.82
N VAL A 64 10.74 -17.50 -6.62
CA VAL A 64 11.59 -18.69 -6.53
C VAL A 64 12.99 -18.42 -7.07
N TYR A 65 13.10 -17.86 -8.28
CA TYR A 65 14.38 -17.63 -8.96
C TYR A 65 14.95 -16.22 -8.69
N TRP A 66 14.68 -15.66 -7.50
CA TRP A 66 15.05 -14.28 -7.16
C TRP A 66 16.55 -14.02 -7.27
N GLN A 67 17.39 -14.99 -6.91
CA GLN A 67 18.85 -14.88 -6.94
C GLN A 67 19.41 -14.53 -8.33
N ARG A 68 18.68 -14.89 -9.40
CA ARG A 68 19.10 -14.61 -10.79
C ARG A 68 18.81 -13.18 -11.22
N TYR A 69 17.88 -12.49 -10.56
CA TYR A 69 17.33 -11.21 -11.04
C TYR A 69 17.45 -10.06 -10.04
N TYR A 70 17.59 -10.35 -8.75
CA TYR A 70 17.54 -9.36 -7.68
C TYR A 70 18.65 -9.62 -6.65
N LYS A 71 19.25 -8.54 -6.14
CA LYS A 71 20.25 -8.60 -5.06
C LYS A 71 19.62 -9.03 -3.73
N ASN A 72 18.34 -8.70 -3.53
CA ASN A 72 17.55 -9.04 -2.34
C ASN A 72 16.33 -9.90 -2.73
N PRO A 73 15.84 -10.78 -1.82
CA PRO A 73 14.64 -11.57 -2.10
C PRO A 73 13.43 -10.66 -2.33
N LEU A 74 12.77 -10.81 -3.50
CA LEU A 74 11.58 -10.03 -3.85
C LEU A 74 10.43 -10.21 -2.83
N ALA A 75 10.37 -11.37 -2.17
CA ALA A 75 9.42 -11.67 -1.10
C ALA A 75 9.57 -10.77 0.14
N LYS A 76 10.68 -10.04 0.29
CA LYS A 76 10.83 -9.04 1.36
C LYS A 76 10.10 -7.73 1.06
N ASN A 77 9.72 -7.48 -0.20
CA ASN A 77 8.95 -6.29 -0.54
C ASN A 77 7.47 -6.49 -0.16
N GLN A 78 7.05 -5.84 0.92
CA GLN A 78 5.73 -5.99 1.53
C GLN A 78 4.59 -5.65 0.57
N TYR A 79 4.76 -4.65 -0.30
CA TYR A 79 3.76 -4.28 -1.30
C TYR A 79 3.53 -5.37 -2.34
N VAL A 80 4.62 -5.99 -2.84
CA VAL A 80 4.51 -7.08 -3.81
C VAL A 80 3.80 -8.29 -3.20
N VAL A 81 4.06 -8.57 -1.92
CA VAL A 81 3.34 -9.64 -1.20
C VAL A 81 1.86 -9.31 -1.05
N LEU A 82 1.49 -8.08 -0.69
CA LEU A 82 0.06 -7.70 -0.60
C LEU A 82 -0.65 -7.81 -1.95
N ILE A 83 -0.03 -7.30 -3.02
CA ILE A 83 -0.59 -7.39 -4.38
C ILE A 83 -0.72 -8.85 -4.82
N TYR A 84 0.26 -9.70 -4.48
CA TYR A 84 0.17 -11.14 -4.77
C TYR A 84 -1.05 -11.79 -4.09
N ASN A 85 -1.33 -11.44 -2.83
CA ASN A 85 -2.50 -11.96 -2.11
C ASN A 85 -3.82 -11.40 -2.64
N LEU A 86 -3.85 -10.12 -3.04
CA LEU A 86 -5.00 -9.53 -3.74
C LEU A 86 -5.32 -10.34 -5.01
N LEU A 87 -4.33 -10.56 -5.88
CA LEU A 87 -4.47 -11.35 -7.11
C LEU A 87 -4.92 -12.79 -6.86
N LEU A 88 -4.51 -13.40 -5.73
CA LEU A 88 -4.99 -14.72 -5.34
C LEU A 88 -6.48 -14.70 -5.03
N VAL A 89 -6.99 -13.65 -4.37
CA VAL A 89 -8.43 -13.52 -4.11
C VAL A 89 -9.18 -13.18 -5.39
N ASP A 90 -8.68 -12.30 -6.25
CA ASP A 90 -9.33 -12.00 -7.53
C ASP A 90 -9.37 -13.21 -8.46
N LEU A 91 -8.38 -14.11 -8.37
CA LEU A 91 -8.45 -15.41 -9.04
C LEU A 91 -9.62 -16.24 -8.54
N GLN A 92 -9.85 -16.29 -7.22
CA GLN A 92 -11.00 -16.99 -6.63
C GLN A 92 -12.33 -16.37 -7.09
N GLN A 93 -12.40 -15.04 -7.14
CA GLN A 93 -13.54 -14.29 -7.64
C GLN A 93 -13.82 -14.61 -9.11
N ALA A 94 -12.78 -14.61 -9.95
CA ALA A 94 -12.91 -14.95 -11.37
C ALA A 94 -13.36 -16.40 -11.57
N ILE A 95 -12.88 -17.36 -10.76
CA ILE A 95 -13.38 -18.75 -10.78
C ILE A 95 -14.89 -18.81 -10.47
N ALA A 96 -15.36 -18.02 -9.49
CA ALA A 96 -16.76 -17.97 -9.12
C ALA A 96 -17.66 -17.50 -10.27
N PHE A 97 -17.25 -16.45 -10.98
CA PHE A 97 -18.00 -15.92 -12.12
C PHE A 97 -17.79 -16.75 -13.42
N LEU A 98 -16.69 -17.51 -13.54
CA LEU A 98 -16.48 -18.41 -14.67
C LEU A 98 -17.54 -19.53 -14.71
N ILE A 99 -18.09 -19.93 -13.55
CA ILE A 99 -19.19 -20.90 -13.45
C ILE A 99 -20.45 -20.41 -14.20
N CYS A 100 -20.58 -19.10 -14.49
CA CYS A 100 -21.64 -18.61 -15.38
C CYS A 100 -21.58 -19.24 -16.78
N LEU A 101 -20.38 -19.53 -17.34
CA LEU A 101 -20.27 -20.25 -18.62
C LEU A 101 -20.72 -21.70 -18.52
N TYR A 102 -20.49 -22.34 -17.37
CA TYR A 102 -21.01 -23.68 -17.10
C TYR A 102 -22.55 -23.67 -17.15
N TRP A 103 -23.19 -22.70 -16.50
CA TRP A 103 -24.65 -22.56 -16.56
C TRP A 103 -25.18 -22.26 -17.97
N VAL A 104 -24.47 -21.44 -18.75
CA VAL A 104 -24.81 -21.19 -20.16
C VAL A 104 -24.80 -22.48 -20.98
N SER A 105 -23.87 -23.40 -20.70
CA SER A 105 -23.79 -24.70 -21.39
C SER A 105 -24.94 -25.63 -21.01
N ARG A 106 -25.45 -25.52 -19.77
CA ARG A 106 -26.58 -26.30 -19.26
C ARG A 106 -27.93 -25.73 -19.69
N GLY A 107 -28.00 -24.42 -19.98
CA GLY A 107 -29.24 -23.73 -20.37
C GLY A 107 -30.08 -23.25 -19.19
N SER A 108 -29.74 -23.64 -17.96
CA SER A 108 -30.39 -23.23 -16.73
C SER A 108 -29.43 -23.30 -15.54
N VAL A 109 -29.77 -22.59 -14.47
CA VAL A 109 -29.05 -22.62 -13.18
C VAL A 109 -29.78 -23.54 -12.23
N HIS A 110 -29.11 -24.58 -11.74
CA HIS A 110 -29.70 -25.60 -10.87
C HIS A 110 -29.24 -25.46 -9.41
N TYR A 111 -30.19 -25.48 -8.50
CA TYR A 111 -29.93 -25.65 -7.07
C TYR A 111 -29.49 -27.09 -6.74
N GLY A 112 -28.68 -27.25 -5.69
CA GLY A 112 -28.25 -28.56 -5.20
C GLY A 112 -27.10 -29.21 -5.98
N GLU A 113 -26.71 -28.66 -7.13
CA GLU A 113 -25.51 -29.08 -7.85
C GLU A 113 -24.22 -28.53 -7.21
N ALA A 114 -23.11 -29.26 -7.36
CA ALA A 114 -21.81 -28.85 -6.83
C ALA A 114 -21.34 -27.50 -7.40
N ALA A 115 -21.67 -27.20 -8.67
CA ALA A 115 -21.38 -25.92 -9.30
C ALA A 115 -22.03 -24.75 -8.56
N CYS A 116 -23.27 -24.92 -8.08
CA CYS A 116 -24.00 -23.90 -7.33
C CYS A 116 -23.36 -23.65 -5.97
N TYR A 117 -23.00 -24.73 -5.27
CA TYR A 117 -22.32 -24.65 -3.97
C TYR A 117 -20.94 -23.99 -4.09
N LEU A 118 -20.14 -24.38 -5.09
CA LEU A 118 -18.82 -23.80 -5.35
C LEU A 118 -18.93 -22.32 -5.72
N GLN A 119 -19.84 -21.96 -6.63
CA GLN A 119 -20.07 -20.57 -7.01
C GLN A 119 -20.43 -19.71 -5.80
N GLY A 120 -21.39 -20.17 -4.99
CA GLY A 120 -21.82 -19.44 -3.80
C GLY A 120 -20.71 -19.27 -2.77
N TRP A 121 -19.91 -20.31 -2.53
CA TRP A 121 -18.81 -20.26 -1.56
C TRP A 121 -17.68 -19.33 -2.02
N TRP A 122 -17.28 -19.41 -3.30
CA TRP A 122 -16.24 -18.52 -3.83
C TRP A 122 -16.68 -17.06 -3.84
N ILE A 123 -17.94 -16.75 -4.22
CA ILE A 123 -18.48 -15.38 -4.10
C ILE A 123 -18.44 -14.94 -2.63
N MET A 124 -18.86 -15.82 -1.70
CA MET A 124 -18.90 -15.50 -0.28
C MET A 124 -17.53 -15.11 0.28
N THR A 125 -16.45 -15.79 -0.11
CA THR A 125 -15.08 -15.51 0.37
C THR A 125 -14.36 -14.43 -0.45
N ALA A 126 -14.50 -14.46 -1.78
CA ALA A 126 -13.63 -13.70 -2.66
C ALA A 126 -14.03 -12.22 -2.75
N ASP A 127 -15.32 -11.91 -2.89
CA ASP A 127 -15.79 -10.51 -2.98
C ASP A 127 -15.37 -9.67 -1.76
N PRO A 128 -15.63 -10.08 -0.50
CA PRO A 128 -15.14 -9.34 0.65
C PRO A 128 -13.61 -9.45 0.81
N GLY A 129 -13.02 -10.58 0.42
CA GLY A 129 -11.57 -10.78 0.50
C GLY A 129 -10.79 -9.81 -0.38
N SER A 130 -11.25 -9.55 -1.61
CA SER A 130 -10.63 -8.59 -2.54
C SER A 130 -10.63 -7.19 -1.90
N GLY A 131 -11.78 -6.74 -1.39
CA GLY A 131 -11.89 -5.48 -0.66
C GLY A 131 -10.99 -5.40 0.58
N LEU A 132 -10.95 -6.46 1.38
CA LEU A 132 -10.14 -6.51 2.59
C LEU A 132 -8.64 -6.42 2.29
N PHE A 133 -8.16 -7.04 1.21
CA PHE A 133 -6.77 -6.88 0.76
C PHE A 133 -6.49 -5.48 0.20
N VAL A 134 -7.43 -4.88 -0.53
CA VAL A 134 -7.31 -3.46 -0.95
C VAL A 134 -7.24 -2.53 0.27
N LEU A 135 -8.07 -2.76 1.29
CA LEU A 135 -8.01 -2.03 2.56
C LEU A 135 -6.69 -2.27 3.30
N ALA A 136 -6.16 -3.50 3.29
CA ALA A 136 -4.85 -3.80 3.87
C ALA A 136 -3.71 -3.06 3.16
N ILE A 137 -3.75 -2.96 1.82
CA ILE A 137 -2.81 -2.14 1.03
C ILE A 137 -2.91 -0.67 1.44
N ALA A 138 -4.13 -0.14 1.58
CA ALA A 138 -4.35 1.25 2.02
C ALA A 138 -3.83 1.51 3.43
N LEU A 139 -4.14 0.63 4.39
CA LEU A 139 -3.68 0.71 5.78
C LEU A 139 -2.16 0.62 5.86
N HIS A 140 -1.55 -0.29 5.09
CA HIS A 140 -0.10 -0.45 5.04
C HIS A 140 0.59 0.80 4.49
N THR A 141 0.09 1.32 3.36
CA THR A 141 0.58 2.55 2.73
C THR A 141 0.44 3.73 3.69
N GLY A 142 -0.74 3.91 4.30
CA GLY A 142 -1.00 4.97 5.26
C GLY A 142 -0.10 4.88 6.50
N ALA A 143 0.13 3.67 7.02
CA ALA A 143 1.03 3.47 8.15
C ALA A 143 2.48 3.89 7.83
N ILE A 144 2.97 3.57 6.63
CA ILE A 144 4.30 3.98 6.18
C ILE A 144 4.37 5.50 6.00
N VAL A 145 3.36 6.11 5.39
CA VAL A 145 3.34 7.56 5.13
C VAL A 145 3.26 8.37 6.44
N MET A 146 2.45 7.92 7.39
CA MET A 146 2.27 8.62 8.67
C MET A 146 3.43 8.36 9.64
N ARG A 147 3.90 7.11 9.78
CA ARG A 147 4.93 6.73 10.76
C ARG A 147 6.36 6.84 10.21
N GLY A 148 6.54 6.92 8.89
CA GLY A 148 7.84 6.96 8.23
C GLY A 148 8.66 5.66 8.32
N ARG A 149 8.06 4.57 8.81
CA ARG A 149 8.74 3.27 8.98
C ARG A 149 7.86 2.13 8.50
N GLN A 150 8.47 1.15 7.84
CA GLN A 150 7.82 -0.11 7.47
C GLN A 150 7.61 -1.00 8.69
N LEU A 151 6.60 -1.87 8.62
CA LEU A 151 6.38 -2.88 9.65
C LEU A 151 7.50 -3.92 9.61
N SER A 152 7.79 -4.54 10.75
CA SER A 152 8.69 -5.70 10.75
C SER A 152 8.08 -6.81 9.88
N PHE A 153 8.91 -7.52 9.10
CA PHE A 153 8.43 -8.54 8.18
C PHE A 153 7.63 -9.65 8.89
N ARG A 154 8.00 -10.00 10.13
CA ARG A 154 7.27 -10.99 10.94
C ARG A 154 5.87 -10.51 11.28
N THR A 155 5.74 -9.28 11.77
CA THR A 155 4.44 -8.67 12.08
C THR A 155 3.56 -8.59 10.84
N PHE A 156 4.13 -8.14 9.72
CA PHE A 156 3.45 -8.06 8.44
C PHE A 156 2.93 -9.44 7.99
N ALA A 157 3.76 -10.49 8.05
CA ALA A 157 3.36 -11.85 7.67
C ALA A 157 2.20 -12.37 8.54
N TRP A 158 2.26 -12.16 9.86
CA TRP A 158 1.15 -12.53 10.76
C TRP A 158 -0.15 -11.78 10.44
N CYS A 159 -0.08 -10.50 10.06
CA CYS A 159 -1.26 -9.76 9.61
C CYS A 159 -1.87 -10.36 8.34
N VAL A 160 -1.05 -10.76 7.36
CA VAL A 160 -1.53 -11.39 6.12
C VAL A 160 -2.17 -12.75 6.40
N VAL A 161 -1.54 -13.59 7.22
CA VAL A 161 -2.10 -14.89 7.63
C VAL A 161 -3.41 -14.72 8.40
N GLY A 162 -3.45 -13.75 9.33
CA GLY A 162 -4.67 -13.42 10.07
C GLY A 162 -5.80 -12.94 9.17
N LEU A 163 -5.49 -12.16 8.14
CA LEU A 163 -6.47 -11.68 7.17
C LEU A 163 -7.05 -12.83 6.33
N TRP A 164 -6.22 -13.75 5.85
CA TRP A 164 -6.69 -14.96 5.18
C TRP A 164 -7.55 -15.84 6.08
N ALA A 165 -7.11 -16.08 7.32
CA ALA A 165 -7.89 -16.85 8.28
C ALA A 165 -9.26 -16.22 8.52
N PHE A 166 -9.30 -14.89 8.65
CA PHE A 166 -10.52 -14.13 8.79
C PHE A 166 -11.45 -14.28 7.58
N ILE A 167 -10.95 -14.13 6.35
CA ILE A 167 -11.73 -14.32 5.10
C ILE A 167 -12.30 -15.74 5.02
N LEU A 168 -11.49 -16.76 5.32
CA LEU A 168 -11.95 -18.15 5.31
C LEU A 168 -13.01 -18.41 6.37
N ILE A 169 -12.86 -17.84 7.58
CA ILE A 169 -13.87 -17.92 8.64
C ILE A 169 -15.20 -17.34 8.15
N LEU A 170 -15.20 -16.17 7.50
CA LEU A 170 -16.41 -15.58 6.93
C LEU A 170 -17.11 -16.51 5.92
N GLY A 171 -16.34 -17.21 5.08
CA GLY A 171 -16.87 -18.18 4.11
C GLY A 171 -17.42 -19.46 4.75
N PHE A 172 -16.78 -19.96 5.80
CA PHE A 172 -17.18 -21.22 6.44
C PHE A 172 -18.28 -21.07 7.50
N ILE A 173 -18.48 -19.88 8.09
CA ILE A 173 -19.56 -19.65 9.06
C ILE A 173 -20.95 -20.04 8.48
N PRO A 174 -21.39 -19.53 7.31
CA PRO A 174 -22.69 -19.92 6.76
C PRO A 174 -22.78 -21.42 6.44
N VAL A 175 -21.67 -22.01 5.99
CA VAL A 175 -21.60 -23.45 5.70
C VAL A 175 -21.78 -24.27 6.98
N GLY A 176 -21.13 -23.88 8.08
CA GLY A 176 -21.24 -24.54 9.37
C GLY A 176 -22.63 -24.42 10.00
N LEU A 177 -23.30 -23.28 9.80
CA LEU A 177 -24.62 -23.01 10.37
C LEU A 177 -25.76 -23.70 9.60
N TYR A 178 -25.72 -23.71 8.26
CA TYR A 178 -26.85 -24.12 7.43
C TYR A 178 -26.58 -25.31 6.51
N GLY A 179 -25.33 -25.80 6.46
CA GLY A 179 -24.94 -26.99 5.71
C GLY A 179 -25.16 -26.87 4.20
N LYS A 180 -25.61 -27.95 3.56
CA LYS A 180 -25.67 -28.10 2.10
C LYS A 180 -26.70 -27.19 1.40
N LYS A 181 -27.67 -26.64 2.14
CA LYS A 181 -28.77 -25.83 1.59
C LYS A 181 -28.51 -24.32 1.68
N VAL A 182 -27.29 -23.92 2.05
CA VAL A 182 -26.93 -22.53 2.31
C VAL A 182 -26.86 -21.67 1.05
N PHE A 183 -26.39 -22.24 -0.06
CA PHE A 183 -26.25 -21.55 -1.35
C PHE A 183 -27.41 -21.93 -2.27
N VAL A 184 -28.14 -20.92 -2.73
CA VAL A 184 -29.34 -21.04 -3.56
C VAL A 184 -29.28 -20.07 -4.74
N VAL A 185 -30.17 -20.22 -5.71
CA VAL A 185 -30.28 -19.26 -6.80
C VAL A 185 -30.79 -17.93 -6.25
N SER A 186 -29.94 -16.91 -6.27
CA SER A 186 -30.23 -15.59 -5.68
C SER A 186 -31.13 -14.73 -6.57
N GLU A 187 -31.45 -13.52 -6.11
CA GLU A 187 -32.20 -12.50 -6.86
C GLU A 187 -31.53 -12.13 -8.19
N ALA A 188 -30.23 -12.35 -8.28
CA ALA A 188 -29.41 -12.08 -9.45
C ALA A 188 -29.29 -13.30 -10.41
N ASN A 189 -30.09 -14.35 -10.20
CA ASN A 189 -30.11 -15.62 -10.95
C ASN A 189 -28.82 -16.48 -10.85
N TRP A 190 -27.75 -16.04 -10.18
CA TRP A 190 -26.59 -16.90 -9.88
C TRP A 190 -26.65 -17.46 -8.46
N CYS A 191 -25.89 -18.52 -8.21
CA CYS A 191 -25.86 -19.18 -6.91
C CYS A 191 -25.08 -18.36 -5.87
N TRP A 192 -25.72 -18.06 -4.74
CA TRP A 192 -25.13 -17.32 -3.63
C TRP A 192 -25.87 -17.63 -2.32
N LEU A 193 -25.41 -17.07 -1.18
CA LEU A 193 -25.99 -17.28 0.15
C LEU A 193 -27.49 -16.99 0.14
N SER A 194 -28.33 -17.81 0.75
CA SER A 194 -29.79 -17.65 0.72
C SER A 194 -30.29 -16.29 1.23
N PRO A 195 -31.27 -15.65 0.55
CA PRO A 195 -31.92 -14.43 1.02
C PRO A 195 -32.65 -14.58 2.35
N GLN A 196 -32.94 -15.81 2.78
CA GLN A 196 -33.56 -16.05 4.08
C GLN A 196 -32.63 -15.71 5.25
N TYR A 197 -31.31 -15.65 5.00
CA TYR A 197 -30.25 -15.38 5.97
C TYR A 197 -29.69 -13.97 5.78
N GLU A 198 -30.57 -12.96 5.86
CA GLU A 198 -30.20 -11.55 5.63
C GLU A 198 -29.15 -11.06 6.62
N ASN A 199 -29.22 -11.47 7.88
CA ASN A 199 -28.27 -11.09 8.92
C ASN A 199 -26.87 -11.62 8.61
N GLU A 200 -26.78 -12.84 8.10
CA GLU A 200 -25.53 -13.52 7.76
C GLU A 200 -24.95 -12.97 6.46
N ARG A 201 -25.81 -12.54 5.51
CA ARG A 201 -25.38 -11.76 4.34
C ARG A 201 -24.82 -10.39 4.75
N LEU A 202 -25.46 -9.70 5.69
CA LEU A 202 -25.03 -8.40 6.17
C LEU A 202 -23.68 -8.49 6.90
N TRP A 203 -23.59 -9.33 7.92
CA TRP A 203 -22.39 -9.46 8.76
C TRP A 203 -21.28 -10.28 8.11
N GLY A 204 -21.62 -11.32 7.34
CA GLY A 204 -20.63 -12.20 6.74
C GLY A 204 -20.02 -11.65 5.45
N HIS A 205 -20.69 -10.71 4.79
CA HIS A 205 -20.31 -10.27 3.45
C HIS A 205 -20.38 -8.75 3.29
N TYR A 206 -21.57 -8.13 3.41
CA TYR A 206 -21.75 -6.72 3.06
C TYR A 206 -20.98 -5.73 3.94
N ILE A 207 -20.96 -5.95 5.25
CA ILE A 207 -20.29 -5.03 6.18
C ILE A 207 -18.80 -4.89 5.85
N TRP A 208 -18.14 -5.96 5.44
CA TRP A 208 -16.71 -5.97 5.10
C TRP A 208 -16.41 -5.31 3.77
N ILE A 209 -17.32 -5.44 2.80
CA ILE A 209 -17.26 -4.69 1.53
C ILE A 209 -17.37 -3.20 1.85
N PHE A 210 -18.36 -2.76 2.63
CA PHE A 210 -18.53 -1.34 2.97
C PHE A 210 -17.37 -0.77 3.79
N ILE A 211 -16.87 -1.52 4.77
CA ILE A 211 -15.68 -1.12 5.54
C ILE A 211 -14.48 -0.95 4.62
N SER A 212 -14.31 -1.85 3.66
CA SER A 212 -13.23 -1.76 2.66
C SER A 212 -13.40 -0.56 1.74
N GLU A 213 -14.59 -0.36 1.16
CA GLU A 213 -14.90 0.75 0.26
C GLU A 213 -14.76 2.10 0.98
N PHE A 214 -15.52 2.35 2.05
CA PHE A 214 -15.49 3.65 2.74
C PHE A 214 -14.21 3.85 3.54
N GLY A 215 -13.65 2.77 4.12
CA GLY A 215 -12.41 2.83 4.88
C GLY A 215 -11.22 3.20 4.00
N THR A 216 -11.13 2.66 2.79
CA THR A 216 -10.07 3.07 1.84
C THR A 216 -10.23 4.53 1.44
N VAL A 217 -11.43 4.98 1.04
CA VAL A 217 -11.68 6.41 0.72
C VAL A 217 -11.26 7.33 1.87
N ALA A 218 -11.67 7.01 3.09
CA ALA A 218 -11.34 7.81 4.27
C ALA A 218 -9.83 7.85 4.53
N LEU A 219 -9.14 6.71 4.45
CA LEU A 219 -7.68 6.63 4.64
C LEU A 219 -6.91 7.46 3.60
N TYR A 220 -7.30 7.39 2.33
CA TYR A 220 -6.66 8.17 1.28
C TYR A 220 -6.95 9.67 1.41
N ALA A 221 -8.17 10.05 1.83
CA ALA A 221 -8.46 11.44 2.16
C ALA A 221 -7.57 11.96 3.29
N VAL A 222 -7.43 11.20 4.38
CA VAL A 222 -6.53 11.54 5.50
C VAL A 222 -5.09 11.67 5.00
N MET A 223 -4.61 10.72 4.20
CA MET A 223 -3.26 10.73 3.65
C MET A 223 -3.00 11.93 2.74
N PHE A 224 -3.97 12.31 1.90
CA PHE A 224 -3.88 13.49 1.04
C PHE A 224 -3.72 14.78 1.86
N PHE A 225 -4.56 14.98 2.88
CA PHE A 225 -4.46 16.14 3.75
C PHE A 225 -3.14 16.14 4.55
N TYR A 226 -2.72 14.96 5.04
CA TYR A 226 -1.47 14.81 5.78
C TYR A 226 -0.24 15.19 4.93
N LEU A 227 -0.12 14.64 3.73
CA LEU A 227 1.00 14.94 2.83
C LEU A 227 1.02 16.40 2.42
N ARG A 228 -0.15 16.99 2.12
CA ARG A 228 -0.22 18.39 1.72
C ARG A 228 0.17 19.33 2.86
N ARG A 229 -0.23 19.03 4.10
CA ARG A 229 0.22 19.77 5.29
C ARG A 229 1.74 19.66 5.47
N ARG A 230 2.28 18.45 5.38
CA ARG A 230 3.72 18.20 5.57
C ARG A 230 4.58 18.84 4.48
N MET A 231 4.13 18.82 3.22
CA MET A 231 4.78 19.51 2.11
C MET A 231 4.79 21.03 2.30
N ASN A 232 3.68 21.61 2.75
CA ASN A 232 3.62 23.06 3.00
C ASN A 232 4.56 23.47 4.14
N GLN A 233 4.61 22.67 5.22
CA GLN A 233 5.57 22.89 6.32
C GLN A 233 7.02 22.78 5.83
N ALA A 234 7.36 21.77 5.02
CA ALA A 234 8.71 21.59 4.51
C ALA A 234 9.17 22.73 3.58
N LYS A 235 8.25 23.28 2.76
CA LYS A 235 8.52 24.47 1.92
C LYS A 235 8.86 25.69 2.76
N ILE A 236 8.13 25.92 3.85
CA ILE A 236 8.37 27.05 4.76
C ILE A 236 9.72 26.90 5.46
N LEU A 237 10.06 25.68 5.89
CA LEU A 237 11.28 25.39 6.64
C LEU A 237 12.55 25.25 5.77
N ARG A 238 12.45 25.41 4.43
CA ARG A 238 13.57 25.24 3.47
C ARG A 238 14.43 23.98 3.70
N ARG A 239 13.83 22.93 4.28
CA ARG A 239 14.53 21.68 4.60
C ARG A 239 14.76 20.87 3.33
N GLY A 240 15.94 20.26 3.21
CA GLY A 240 16.30 19.30 2.13
C GLY A 240 15.36 18.09 2.00
N GLN A 241 14.38 17.97 2.89
CA GLN A 241 13.33 16.96 2.89
C GLN A 241 12.28 17.13 1.77
N GLN A 242 12.31 18.23 1.01
CA GLN A 242 11.33 18.51 -0.05
C GLN A 242 11.32 17.44 -1.14
N GLU A 243 12.47 16.91 -1.56
CA GLU A 243 12.53 15.85 -2.57
C GLU A 243 11.91 14.54 -2.08
N SER A 244 12.23 14.13 -0.84
CA SER A 244 11.67 12.92 -0.23
C SER A 244 10.13 12.97 -0.13
N LEU A 245 9.56 14.13 0.21
CA LEU A 245 8.11 14.33 0.29
C LEU A 245 7.44 14.35 -1.09
N GLN A 246 8.11 14.90 -2.11
CA GLN A 246 7.62 14.84 -3.48
C GLN A 246 7.60 13.40 -4.02
N ARG A 247 8.63 12.59 -3.70
CA ARG A 247 8.66 11.16 -4.03
C ARG A 247 7.52 10.41 -3.33
N LEU A 248 7.32 10.63 -2.03
CA LEU A 248 6.21 10.02 -1.28
C LEU A 248 4.84 10.42 -1.84
N ASN A 249 4.64 11.68 -2.20
CA ASN A 249 3.39 12.13 -2.83
C ASN A 249 3.14 11.40 -4.16
N ARG A 250 4.19 11.17 -4.96
CA ARG A 250 4.09 10.44 -6.22
C ARG A 250 3.68 8.98 -6.00
N VAL A 251 4.34 8.30 -5.05
CA VAL A 251 3.99 6.92 -4.66
C VAL A 251 2.53 6.85 -4.21
N VAL A 252 2.09 7.79 -3.39
CA VAL A 252 0.72 7.82 -2.88
C VAL A 252 -0.30 8.02 -3.98
N ILE A 253 -0.05 8.93 -4.93
CA ILE A 253 -0.92 9.12 -6.10
C ILE A 253 -1.03 7.84 -6.92
N TYR A 254 0.08 7.15 -7.16
CA TYR A 254 0.06 5.87 -7.89
C TYR A 254 -0.66 4.77 -7.10
N MET A 255 -0.56 4.76 -5.78
CA MET A 255 -1.26 3.81 -4.92
C MET A 255 -2.76 4.10 -4.77
N VAL A 256 -3.25 5.31 -5.10
CA VAL A 256 -4.71 5.62 -5.12
C VAL A 256 -5.43 4.83 -6.21
N VAL A 257 -4.72 4.45 -7.27
CA VAL A 257 -5.32 3.81 -8.45
C VAL A 257 -6.00 2.48 -8.10
N TYR A 258 -5.39 1.66 -7.23
CA TYR A 258 -5.96 0.38 -6.78
C TYR A 258 -7.33 0.55 -6.09
N PRO A 259 -7.46 1.31 -4.98
CA PRO A 259 -8.76 1.51 -4.34
C PRO A 259 -9.78 2.25 -5.20
N LEU A 260 -9.35 3.17 -6.07
CA LEU A 260 -10.28 3.85 -6.98
C LEU A 260 -10.89 2.87 -7.99
N LEU A 261 -10.09 1.97 -8.56
CA LEU A 261 -10.59 0.93 -9.44
C LEU A 261 -11.47 -0.06 -8.68
N TYR A 262 -11.06 -0.49 -7.48
CA TYR A 262 -11.90 -1.32 -6.62
C TYR A 262 -13.28 -0.68 -6.43
N LEU A 263 -13.35 0.58 -6.02
CA LEU A 263 -14.62 1.31 -5.84
C LEU A 263 -15.47 1.35 -7.12
N ILE A 264 -14.88 1.64 -8.28
CA ILE A 264 -15.64 1.70 -9.54
C ILE A 264 -16.23 0.33 -9.90
N LEU A 265 -15.49 -0.74 -9.64
CA LEU A 265 -15.87 -2.10 -10.02
C LEU A 265 -16.81 -2.76 -9.00
N SER A 266 -16.66 -2.49 -7.70
CA SER A 266 -17.45 -3.10 -6.62
C SER A 266 -18.71 -2.33 -6.25
N LEU A 267 -18.67 -0.99 -6.30
CA LEU A 267 -19.75 -0.14 -5.80
C LEU A 267 -21.10 -0.41 -6.47
N PRO A 268 -21.21 -0.63 -7.80
CA PRO A 268 -22.49 -0.97 -8.41
C PRO A 268 -23.09 -2.26 -7.83
N LEU A 269 -22.26 -3.28 -7.56
CA LEU A 269 -22.75 -4.52 -6.99
C LEU A 269 -23.21 -4.31 -5.54
N ALA A 270 -22.41 -3.60 -4.74
CA ALA A 270 -22.75 -3.27 -3.35
C ALA A 270 -24.03 -2.42 -3.25
N ALA A 271 -24.16 -1.39 -4.08
CA ALA A 271 -25.31 -0.51 -4.13
C ALA A 271 -26.60 -1.25 -4.52
N GLY A 272 -26.54 -2.11 -5.54
CA GLY A 272 -27.70 -2.91 -5.94
C GLY A 272 -28.15 -3.89 -4.87
N ARG A 273 -27.21 -4.50 -4.16
CA ARG A 273 -27.52 -5.41 -3.04
C ARG A 273 -28.15 -4.68 -1.85
N MET A 274 -27.71 -3.46 -1.56
CA MET A 274 -28.36 -2.62 -0.53
C MET A 274 -29.75 -2.14 -0.92
N ALA A 275 -29.97 -1.84 -2.21
CA ALA A 275 -31.29 -1.50 -2.71
C ALA A 275 -32.26 -2.70 -2.54
N THR A 276 -31.81 -3.93 -2.85
CA THR A 276 -32.58 -5.15 -2.58
C THR A 276 -32.90 -5.32 -1.10
N ALA A 277 -31.95 -5.06 -0.20
CA ALA A 277 -32.19 -5.15 1.25
C ALA A 277 -33.23 -4.14 1.77
N ARG A 278 -33.43 -3.01 1.06
CA ARG A 278 -34.48 -2.01 1.37
C ARG A 278 -35.83 -2.34 0.73
N GLY A 279 -35.93 -3.40 -0.06
CA GLY A 279 -37.13 -3.79 -0.80
C GLY A 279 -37.18 -3.27 -2.25
N ASP A 280 -36.23 -2.44 -2.66
CA ASP A 280 -36.15 -1.83 -4.00
C ASP A 280 -35.17 -2.60 -4.90
N ALA A 281 -35.46 -3.88 -5.15
CA ALA A 281 -34.58 -4.74 -5.94
C ALA A 281 -34.38 -4.21 -7.39
N PRO A 282 -33.13 -3.89 -7.81
CA PRO A 282 -32.85 -3.48 -9.17
C PRO A 282 -33.16 -4.58 -10.20
N SER A 283 -33.18 -4.20 -11.48
CA SER A 283 -33.39 -5.16 -12.56
C SER A 283 -32.29 -6.24 -12.59
N LYS A 284 -32.62 -7.42 -13.13
CA LYS A 284 -31.63 -8.49 -13.35
C LYS A 284 -30.48 -8.05 -14.25
N THR A 285 -30.78 -7.18 -15.22
CA THR A 285 -29.79 -6.57 -16.10
C THR A 285 -28.77 -5.73 -15.34
N TYR A 286 -29.20 -5.00 -14.31
CA TYR A 286 -28.30 -4.25 -13.43
C TYR A 286 -27.31 -5.19 -12.73
N PHE A 287 -27.81 -6.29 -12.15
CA PHE A 287 -26.94 -7.27 -11.49
C PHE A 287 -25.98 -7.96 -12.46
N GLY A 288 -26.39 -8.24 -13.69
CA GLY A 288 -25.50 -8.80 -14.72
C GLY A 288 -24.36 -7.83 -15.11
N VAL A 289 -24.66 -6.53 -15.23
CA VAL A 289 -23.63 -5.51 -15.51
C VAL A 289 -22.72 -5.31 -14.30
N ALA A 290 -23.28 -5.19 -13.10
CA ALA A 290 -22.52 -5.05 -11.87
C ALA A 290 -21.62 -6.28 -11.60
N GLY A 291 -22.13 -7.49 -11.84
CA GLY A 291 -21.36 -8.73 -11.75
C GLY A 291 -20.26 -8.80 -12.80
N SER A 292 -20.48 -8.26 -14.00
CA SER A 292 -19.44 -8.15 -15.03
C SER A 292 -18.32 -7.19 -14.63
N LEU A 293 -18.65 -6.04 -14.02
CA LEU A 293 -17.65 -5.12 -13.47
C LEU A 293 -16.86 -5.77 -12.34
N MET A 294 -17.53 -6.47 -11.43
CA MET A 294 -16.87 -7.21 -10.36
C MET A 294 -15.94 -8.31 -10.90
N ALA A 295 -16.36 -9.05 -11.93
CA ALA A 295 -15.53 -10.06 -12.58
C ALA A 295 -14.28 -9.49 -13.28
N LEU A 296 -14.27 -8.19 -13.62
CA LEU A 296 -13.10 -7.49 -14.20
C LEU A 296 -12.02 -7.12 -13.17
N SER A 297 -12.25 -7.28 -11.86
CA SER A 297 -11.31 -6.82 -10.81
C SER A 297 -9.88 -7.26 -11.07
N GLY A 298 -9.65 -8.57 -11.18
CA GLY A 298 -8.33 -9.15 -11.38
C GLY A 298 -7.63 -8.67 -12.66
N PHE A 299 -8.37 -8.44 -13.75
CA PHE A 299 -7.79 -7.83 -14.96
C PHE A 299 -7.28 -6.40 -14.69
N PHE A 300 -8.07 -5.58 -14.01
CA PHE A 300 -7.66 -4.23 -13.65
C PHE A 300 -6.49 -4.25 -12.67
N ASP A 301 -6.48 -5.13 -11.67
CA ASP A 301 -5.36 -5.24 -10.73
C ASP A 301 -4.05 -5.67 -11.41
N VAL A 302 -4.13 -6.57 -12.39
CA VAL A 302 -2.98 -6.91 -13.26
C VAL A 302 -2.53 -5.70 -14.07
N MET A 303 -3.46 -4.96 -14.66
CA MET A 303 -3.14 -3.75 -15.43
C MET A 303 -2.48 -2.68 -14.56
N VAL A 304 -3.00 -2.43 -13.35
CA VAL A 304 -2.38 -1.48 -12.42
C VAL A 304 -1.01 -1.96 -12.02
N TYR A 305 -0.83 -3.24 -11.68
CA TYR A 305 0.48 -3.76 -11.33
C TYR A 305 1.49 -3.57 -12.46
N THR A 306 1.12 -3.93 -13.70
CA THR A 306 2.03 -3.80 -14.84
C THR A 306 2.42 -2.35 -15.13
N LEU A 307 1.48 -1.40 -15.01
CA LEU A 307 1.73 0.04 -15.22
C LEU A 307 2.49 0.69 -14.07
N THR A 308 2.25 0.27 -12.83
CA THR A 308 2.82 0.91 -11.63
C THR A 308 4.12 0.25 -11.14
N ARG A 309 4.42 -0.98 -11.55
CA ARG A 309 5.57 -1.78 -11.08
C ARG A 309 6.89 -1.02 -11.07
N ARG A 310 7.22 -0.28 -12.14
CA ARG A 310 8.50 0.44 -12.25
C ARG A 310 8.63 1.50 -11.14
N HIS A 311 7.56 2.24 -10.87
CA HIS A 311 7.53 3.27 -9.84
C HIS A 311 7.45 2.66 -8.43
N LEU A 312 6.64 1.62 -8.24
CA LEU A 312 6.48 0.98 -6.94
C LEU A 312 7.75 0.27 -6.45
N LEU A 313 8.49 -0.37 -7.35
CA LEU A 313 9.70 -1.10 -6.97
C LEU A 313 10.91 -0.17 -6.77
N LEU A 314 11.10 0.82 -7.64
CA LEU A 314 12.28 1.70 -7.60
C LEU A 314 12.21 2.74 -6.48
N ASP A 315 11.05 3.37 -6.27
CA ASP A 315 10.92 4.47 -5.30
C ASP A 315 10.85 3.97 -3.85
N THR A 316 10.37 2.74 -3.64
CA THR A 316 10.28 2.13 -2.30
C THR A 316 11.63 1.65 -1.78
N GLU A 317 12.50 1.10 -2.64
CA GLU A 317 13.83 0.60 -2.25
C GLU A 317 14.80 1.75 -1.93
N HIS A 318 14.65 2.90 -2.62
CA HIS A 318 15.44 4.10 -2.33
C HIS A 318 15.01 4.79 -1.02
N SER A 319 13.69 4.88 -0.75
CA SER A 319 13.18 5.53 0.46
C SER A 319 13.63 4.83 1.76
N THR A 320 13.80 3.50 1.73
CA THR A 320 14.36 2.76 2.88
C THR A 320 15.85 2.99 3.07
N THR A 321 16.57 3.27 1.99
CA THR A 321 18.02 3.47 2.02
C THR A 321 18.36 4.90 2.46
N ASP A 322 17.63 5.89 1.94
CA ASP A 322 17.83 7.31 2.30
C ASP A 322 17.59 7.55 3.80
N HIS A 323 16.56 6.94 4.40
CA HIS A 323 16.30 7.07 5.84
C HIS A 323 17.35 6.40 6.73
N ASN A 324 18.01 5.34 6.24
CA ASN A 324 19.08 4.66 6.97
C ASN A 324 20.37 5.48 6.95
N TYR A 325 20.60 6.29 5.91
CA TYR A 325 21.70 7.24 5.85
C TYR A 325 21.44 8.48 6.72
N ASP A 326 20.22 9.03 6.71
CA ASP A 326 19.85 10.23 7.49
C ASP A 326 19.96 10.00 9.01
N ASN A 327 19.63 8.78 9.48
CA ASN A 327 19.77 8.41 10.89
C ASN A 327 21.24 8.31 11.35
N ASN A 328 22.19 8.17 10.42
CA ASN A 328 23.61 8.01 10.72
C ASN A 328 24.41 9.33 10.56
N THR A 329 23.86 10.30 9.83
CA THR A 329 24.46 11.63 9.63
C THR A 329 24.02 12.65 10.68
N ASP A 330 22.87 12.47 11.34
CA ASP A 330 22.37 13.39 12.38
C ASP A 330 23.18 13.31 13.70
N SER A 331 24.03 12.30 13.87
CA SER A 331 24.94 12.19 15.03
C SER A 331 26.34 12.77 14.83
N GLN A 332 26.67 13.30 13.65
CA GLN A 332 28.06 13.72 13.33
C GLN A 332 28.30 15.24 13.34
N TRP A 333 27.29 16.06 13.62
CA TRP A 333 27.41 17.53 13.72
C TRP A 333 27.01 18.08 15.10
N GLN A 334 27.22 17.32 16.17
CA GLN A 334 27.21 17.88 17.53
C GLN A 334 28.48 18.73 17.71
N THR A 335 28.36 20.03 17.41
CA THR A 335 29.35 21.05 17.77
C THR A 335 29.39 21.20 19.29
N ASN A 336 30.20 20.39 19.96
CA ASN A 336 30.55 20.61 21.36
C ASN A 336 31.42 21.87 21.46
N ILE A 337 30.79 23.02 21.64
CA ILE A 337 31.47 24.25 22.03
C ILE A 337 32.04 24.02 23.43
N THR A 338 33.33 23.70 23.51
CA THR A 338 34.05 23.58 24.77
C THR A 338 34.72 24.92 25.04
N THR A 339 34.09 25.76 25.85
CA THR A 339 34.68 27.04 26.30
C THR A 339 35.88 26.74 27.19
N GLN A 340 37.11 26.93 26.69
CA GLN A 340 38.31 26.91 27.53
C GLN A 340 38.38 28.20 28.35
N GLY A 341 37.86 28.14 29.58
CA GLY A 341 38.22 29.09 30.65
C GLY A 341 39.46 28.56 31.38
N GLY A 342 40.56 29.30 31.31
CA GLY A 342 41.81 28.91 31.96
C GLY A 342 41.72 28.89 33.48
N SER A 343 42.25 27.83 34.12
CA SER A 343 43.16 27.94 35.28
C SER A 343 43.55 26.56 35.89
N LYS A 344 44.89 26.37 35.97
CA LYS A 344 45.69 25.47 36.84
C LYS A 344 45.68 23.94 36.61
N PRO A 345 46.86 23.28 36.54
CA PRO A 345 46.95 21.83 36.40
C PRO A 345 46.89 21.14 37.76
N ARG A 346 45.94 20.20 37.95
CA ARG A 346 46.00 19.21 39.04
C ARG A 346 46.24 17.82 38.45
N LYS A 347 47.36 17.21 38.87
CA LYS A 347 47.69 15.79 38.66
C LYS A 347 46.51 14.90 39.07
N SER A 348 46.03 14.06 38.15
CA SER A 348 45.14 12.94 38.49
C SER A 348 45.86 11.62 38.26
N ARG A 349 45.71 10.75 39.26
CA ARG A 349 46.50 9.55 39.54
C ARG A 349 45.85 8.33 38.89
N ASN A 350 46.66 7.55 38.17
CA ASN A 350 46.31 6.24 37.63
C ASN A 350 45.87 5.25 38.74
N LYS A 351 44.72 4.61 38.53
CA LYS A 351 44.27 3.30 39.09
C LYS A 351 43.23 2.82 38.06
N GLY A 352 43.42 1.80 37.23
CA GLY A 352 43.97 0.49 37.55
C GLY A 352 42.85 -0.43 38.04
N SER A 353 42.10 -1.05 37.13
CA SER A 353 41.56 -2.40 37.35
C SER A 353 41.38 -3.13 36.03
N ARG A 354 41.98 -4.32 35.97
CA ARG A 354 42.03 -5.27 34.86
C ARG A 354 40.91 -6.30 35.05
N LEU A 355 40.25 -6.67 33.96
CA LEU A 355 39.71 -8.02 33.69
C LEU A 355 39.40 -8.04 32.18
N GLY A 356 39.89 -8.91 31.30
CA GLY A 356 40.60 -10.17 31.46
C GLY A 356 39.78 -11.33 30.89
N SER A 357 39.64 -11.45 29.57
CA SER A 357 39.47 -12.77 28.92
C SER A 357 39.98 -12.77 27.48
N ARG A 358 41.00 -13.61 27.27
CA ARG A 358 41.73 -13.93 26.05
C ARG A 358 40.82 -14.59 25.01
N PHE A 359 41.05 -14.32 23.72
CA PHE A 359 41.40 -15.33 22.72
C PHE A 359 41.84 -14.62 21.42
N GLN A 360 43.13 -14.70 21.11
CA GLN A 360 43.73 -14.25 19.85
C GLN A 360 44.62 -15.40 19.37
N LYS A 361 44.42 -15.87 18.14
CA LYS A 361 45.34 -16.78 17.45
C LYS A 361 45.90 -16.03 16.24
N SER A 362 47.22 -15.84 16.28
CA SER A 362 48.07 -15.29 15.23
C SER A 362 48.50 -16.41 14.29
N GLY A 363 48.74 -16.07 13.02
CA GLY A 363 49.40 -16.91 12.03
C GLY A 363 49.72 -16.11 10.77
N ASN A 364 50.96 -15.61 10.69
CA ASN A 364 51.56 -15.05 9.46
C ASN A 364 52.03 -16.19 8.55
N HIS A 365 51.89 -16.02 7.22
CA HIS A 365 52.86 -16.56 6.25
C HIS A 365 52.87 -15.75 4.95
N VAL A 366 54.07 -15.63 4.36
CA VAL A 366 54.49 -14.81 3.21
C VAL A 366 54.49 -15.62 1.90
N ASP A 367 54.22 -14.90 0.79
CA ASP A 367 54.42 -15.10 -0.67
C ASP A 367 54.85 -16.45 -1.27
N VAL A 368 54.20 -16.85 -2.39
CA VAL A 368 54.85 -17.30 -3.66
C VAL A 368 53.93 -17.04 -4.88
N LYS A 369 54.54 -16.51 -5.96
CA LYS A 369 54.02 -16.28 -7.32
C LYS A 369 53.57 -17.56 -8.06
N ALA A 370 52.55 -17.46 -8.91
CA ALA A 370 52.49 -18.18 -10.19
C ALA A 370 51.57 -17.45 -11.18
N ALA A 371 52.13 -17.17 -12.36
CA ALA A 371 51.48 -16.54 -13.50
C ALA A 371 50.80 -17.59 -14.39
N SER A 372 49.74 -17.20 -15.11
CA SER A 372 49.52 -17.66 -16.48
C SER A 372 48.68 -16.64 -17.28
N PRO A 373 48.94 -16.49 -18.59
CA PRO A 373 48.51 -15.36 -19.41
C PRO A 373 47.28 -15.72 -20.26
N PHE A 374 46.37 -14.78 -20.51
CA PHE A 374 45.68 -14.66 -21.80
C PHE A 374 45.14 -13.23 -21.91
N ASP A 375 45.83 -12.48 -22.75
CA ASP A 375 45.45 -11.21 -23.32
C ASP A 375 44.57 -11.55 -24.53
N ASP A 376 43.34 -11.04 -24.61
CA ASP A 376 42.78 -10.68 -25.91
C ASP A 376 41.72 -9.58 -25.74
N SER A 377 42.04 -8.46 -26.36
CA SER A 377 41.30 -7.23 -26.40
C SER A 377 40.49 -7.21 -27.69
N THR A 378 39.18 -7.05 -27.59
CA THR A 378 38.40 -6.36 -28.62
C THR A 378 37.44 -5.40 -27.93
N ASP A 379 37.94 -4.18 -27.76
CA ASP A 379 37.11 -2.99 -27.59
C ASP A 379 36.27 -2.74 -28.86
N ASP A 380 35.15 -2.08 -28.61
CA ASP A 380 34.39 -1.22 -29.54
C ASP A 380 33.25 -1.86 -30.36
N ILE A 381 32.01 -1.65 -29.87
CA ILE A 381 30.98 -0.87 -30.59
C ILE A 381 30.08 -0.25 -29.51
N VAL A 382 30.39 0.99 -29.17
CA VAL A 382 29.50 1.88 -28.42
C VAL A 382 28.42 2.43 -29.36
N ASN A 383 27.19 2.60 -28.87
CA ASN A 383 26.47 3.82 -29.20
C ASN A 383 25.92 4.49 -27.93
N LYS A 384 26.23 5.78 -27.85
CA LYS A 384 26.04 6.73 -26.74
C LYS A 384 24.60 7.21 -26.66
N ASN A 385 24.30 7.82 -25.51
CA ASN A 385 23.09 8.55 -25.05
C ASN A 385 22.35 7.70 -23.99
N ASP A 386 22.46 7.91 -22.69
CA ASP A 386 22.83 9.11 -21.93
C ASP A 386 23.63 8.73 -20.68
N MET A 387 24.84 9.28 -20.59
CA MET A 387 25.66 9.35 -19.38
C MET A 387 25.32 10.63 -18.63
N GLU A 388 25.08 10.54 -17.33
CA GLU A 388 25.74 11.42 -16.36
C GLU A 388 26.10 10.59 -15.11
N MET A 389 27.31 10.02 -15.11
CA MET A 389 28.00 9.68 -13.87
C MET A 389 28.77 10.92 -13.43
N SER A 390 28.33 11.56 -12.34
CA SER A 390 29.14 12.56 -11.67
C SER A 390 30.29 11.88 -10.95
N ASN A 391 31.47 11.95 -11.56
CA ASN A 391 32.76 11.79 -10.90
C ASN A 391 32.82 12.73 -9.68
N PHE A 392 33.00 12.18 -8.48
CA PHE A 392 33.60 12.91 -7.38
C PHE A 392 34.85 12.17 -6.94
N GLY A 393 35.98 12.59 -7.49
CA GLY A 393 37.27 12.45 -6.81
C GLY A 393 37.19 13.26 -5.53
N GLY A 394 37.54 12.63 -4.40
CA GLY A 394 37.58 13.30 -3.11
C GLY A 394 38.61 14.42 -3.12
N VAL A 395 38.14 15.67 -3.15
CA VAL A 395 38.95 16.83 -2.79
C VAL A 395 38.81 16.98 -1.27
N TYR A 396 39.86 16.64 -0.53
CA TYR A 396 39.98 17.05 0.86
C TYR A 396 40.24 18.56 0.88
N GLN A 397 39.22 19.33 1.24
CA GLN A 397 39.36 20.76 1.44
C GLN A 397 39.79 20.97 2.90
N GLU A 398 41.09 20.97 3.17
CA GLU A 398 41.61 21.51 4.44
C GLU A 398 41.38 23.02 4.45
N THR A 399 40.41 23.48 5.24
CA THR A 399 40.28 24.89 5.57
C THR A 399 41.12 25.17 6.80
N THR A 400 42.38 25.52 6.58
CA THR A 400 43.24 26.06 7.65
C THR A 400 42.74 27.45 8.01
N ILE A 401 42.03 27.55 9.13
CA ILE A 401 41.69 28.84 9.73
C ILE A 401 42.90 29.26 10.56
N GLU A 402 43.74 30.14 10.01
CA GLU A 402 44.77 30.83 10.77
C GLU A 402 44.08 31.92 11.61
N ILE A 403 44.01 31.71 12.93
CA ILE A 403 43.54 32.73 13.86
C ILE A 403 44.75 33.60 14.18
N SER A 404 44.92 34.70 13.45
CA SER A 404 45.84 35.76 13.80
C SER A 404 45.27 36.54 14.99
N HIS A 405 45.90 36.39 16.15
CA HIS A 405 45.68 37.29 17.26
C HIS A 405 46.59 38.50 17.08
N GLU A 406 46.02 39.64 16.69
CA GLU A 406 46.70 40.92 16.81
C GLU A 406 46.79 41.26 18.31
N PRO A 407 47.99 41.45 18.88
CA PRO A 407 48.11 41.91 20.25
C PRO A 407 47.57 43.34 20.34
N VAL A 408 46.66 43.56 21.29
CA VAL A 408 46.13 44.88 21.62
C VAL A 408 47.30 45.83 21.86
N SER A 409 47.46 46.81 20.98
CA SER A 409 48.48 47.84 21.12
C SER A 409 48.20 48.66 22.38
N ALA A 410 49.24 48.95 23.16
CA ALA A 410 49.16 49.62 24.47
C ALA A 410 48.73 51.11 24.42
N TYR A 411 48.09 51.55 23.34
CA TYR A 411 47.66 52.94 23.14
C TYR A 411 46.17 53.16 23.44
N GLU A 412 45.37 52.10 23.62
CA GLU A 412 43.94 52.22 23.97
C GLU A 412 43.64 52.19 25.48
N SER A 413 44.65 51.91 26.33
CA SER A 413 44.48 51.91 27.79
C SER A 413 44.45 53.31 28.44
N ASP A 414 45.03 54.33 27.78
CA ASP A 414 45.06 55.68 28.35
C ASP A 414 43.75 56.45 28.09
N GLU A 415 43.11 56.20 26.95
CA GLU A 415 41.88 56.92 26.55
C GLU A 415 40.63 56.49 27.36
N HIS A 416 40.68 55.32 27.99
CA HIS A 416 39.62 54.83 28.87
C HIS A 416 39.76 55.34 30.31
N THR A 417 40.97 55.78 30.69
CA THR A 417 41.27 56.32 32.03
C THR A 417 40.99 57.84 32.09
N GLU A 418 41.23 58.59 31.00
CA GLU A 418 40.84 60.01 30.92
C GLU A 418 39.32 60.20 30.93
N ARG A 419 38.56 59.34 30.24
CA ARG A 419 37.08 59.43 30.20
C ARG A 419 36.40 59.11 31.54
N GLN A 420 37.07 58.41 32.46
CA GLN A 420 36.55 58.20 33.82
C GLN A 420 36.76 59.41 34.74
N HIS A 421 37.87 60.16 34.57
CA HIS A 421 38.13 61.35 35.38
C HIS A 421 37.29 62.57 34.96
N GLU A 422 36.90 62.69 33.69
CA GLU A 422 36.00 63.77 33.23
C GLU A 422 34.57 63.62 33.80
N HIS A 423 34.08 62.38 33.95
CA HIS A 423 32.74 62.13 34.49
C HIS A 423 32.60 62.41 36.00
N GLU A 424 33.66 62.27 36.79
CA GLU A 424 33.65 62.63 38.22
C GLU A 424 33.74 64.14 38.45
N HIS A 425 34.40 64.89 37.58
CA HIS A 425 34.53 66.35 37.74
C HIS A 425 33.27 67.13 37.33
N GLU A 426 32.39 66.55 36.51
CA GLU A 426 31.16 67.19 36.05
C GLU A 426 29.97 67.00 37.00
N GLN A 427 30.03 66.01 37.91
CA GLN A 427 29.03 65.83 38.98
C GLN A 427 29.25 66.77 40.19
N ALA A 428 30.43 67.37 40.34
CA ALA A 428 30.75 68.26 41.46
C ALA A 428 30.40 69.75 41.22
N ARG A 429 29.78 70.10 40.07
CA ARG A 429 29.56 71.51 39.67
C ARG A 429 28.10 71.91 39.46
N ARG A 430 27.15 71.27 40.15
CA ARG A 430 25.76 71.77 40.25
C ARG A 430 25.57 72.55 41.56
N PRO A 431 25.31 73.87 41.54
CA PRO A 431 24.92 74.60 42.73
C PRO A 431 23.47 74.24 43.12
N SER A 432 23.25 74.17 44.43
CA SER A 432 22.01 73.84 45.15
C SER A 432 20.84 74.76 44.87
#